data_AF-A0A450X156-F1
#
_entry.id   AF-A0A450X156-F1
#
_cell.length_a   1.000
_cell.length_b   1.000
_cell.length_c   1.000
_cell.angle_alpha   90.00
_cell.angle_beta   90.00
_cell.angle_gamma   90.00
#
_symmetry.space_group_name_H-M   'P 1'
#
loop_
_entity.id
_entity.type
_entity.pdbx_description
1 polymer ?
#
loop_
_entity_poly.entity_id
_entity_poly.type
_entity_poly.pdbx_seq_one_letter_code
_entity_poly.pdbx_strand_id
1 'polypeptide(L)'
;MSLFVERHRGEISGVLSCFDRVVITGTLPDICYPQAMAGFLSYQGIRLFDYASWAEPLRDELRQNAERIAADAGLKIEFIRKSNGFRKEKRIKAIIAERGDHPGLVHIFSAMETCPSYYPWYDKLEKSTSLKPTSSKCIHYYF
;
A
#
# COMPACT_ATOMS: atom_id res chain seq x y z
N MET A 1 24.10 -16.30 -15.68
CA MET A 1 23.43 -15.15 -15.03
C MET A 1 22.78 -14.32 -16.12
N SER A 2 21.64 -13.66 -15.87
CA SER A 2 21.01 -12.84 -16.90
C SER A 2 21.87 -11.60 -17.19
N LEU A 3 21.86 -11.14 -18.45
CA LEU A 3 22.60 -9.95 -18.91
C LEU A 3 22.26 -8.69 -18.10
N PHE A 4 21.04 -8.64 -17.54
CA PHE A 4 20.58 -7.60 -16.63
C PHE A 4 21.33 -7.61 -15.29
N VAL A 5 21.50 -8.78 -14.67
CA VAL A 5 22.20 -8.91 -13.38
C VAL A 5 23.67 -8.57 -13.52
N GLU A 6 24.29 -8.88 -14.67
CA GLU A 6 25.67 -8.48 -14.93
C GLU A 6 25.82 -6.97 -15.15
N ARG A 7 24.91 -6.38 -15.92
CA ARG A 7 24.92 -4.93 -16.21
C ARG A 7 24.72 -4.08 -14.96
N HIS A 8 23.85 -4.50 -14.04
CA HIS A 8 23.49 -3.74 -12.83
C HIS A 8 24.11 -4.32 -11.55
N ARG A 9 25.21 -5.09 -11.66
CA ARG A 9 25.82 -5.78 -10.51
C ARG A 9 26.19 -4.82 -9.37
N GLY A 10 26.58 -3.58 -9.67
CA GLY A 10 26.90 -2.56 -8.66
C GLY A 10 25.68 -1.97 -7.94
N GLU A 11 24.48 -2.14 -8.48
CA GLU A 11 23.22 -1.64 -7.92
C GLU A 11 22.42 -2.75 -7.21
N ILE A 12 22.78 -4.02 -7.44
CA ILE A 12 22.09 -5.18 -6.90
C ILE A 12 22.78 -5.64 -5.61
N SER A 13 22.14 -5.41 -4.47
CA SER A 13 22.62 -5.92 -3.17
C SER A 13 22.50 -7.45 -3.01
N GLY A 14 21.67 -8.12 -3.82
CA GLY A 14 21.51 -9.58 -3.79
C GLY A 14 20.39 -10.10 -4.69
N VAL A 15 20.33 -11.42 -4.87
CA VAL A 15 19.26 -12.12 -5.62
C VAL A 15 18.50 -13.03 -4.67
N LEU A 16 17.17 -12.87 -4.59
CA LEU A 16 16.29 -13.77 -3.84
C LEU A 16 15.72 -14.83 -4.79
N SER A 17 15.83 -16.11 -4.41
CA SER A 17 15.24 -17.24 -5.14
C SER A 17 14.38 -18.09 -4.19
N CYS A 18 13.17 -18.45 -4.61
CA CYS A 18 12.22 -19.27 -3.85
C CYS A 18 11.49 -20.24 -4.79
N PHE A 19 11.11 -21.41 -4.29
CA PHE A 19 10.34 -22.41 -5.05
C PHE A 19 8.85 -22.06 -5.19
N ASP A 20 8.28 -21.29 -4.27
CA ASP A 20 6.85 -20.92 -4.27
C ASP A 20 6.66 -19.40 -4.07
N ARG A 21 6.72 -18.90 -2.83
CA ARG A 21 6.46 -17.47 -2.54
C ARG A 21 7.49 -16.85 -1.62
N VAL A 22 8.03 -15.70 -2.04
CA VAL A 22 8.75 -14.77 -1.16
C VAL A 22 7.75 -13.77 -0.60
N VAL A 23 7.61 -13.72 0.73
CA VAL A 23 6.85 -12.68 1.43
C VAL A 23 7.87 -11.75 2.09
N ILE A 24 7.93 -10.51 1.62
CA ILE A 24 8.77 -9.48 2.22
C ILE A 24 7.87 -8.65 3.15
N THR A 25 8.20 -8.65 4.43
CA THR A 25 7.52 -7.82 5.43
C THR A 25 8.51 -6.80 5.97
N GLY A 26 8.02 -5.58 6.21
CA GLY A 26 8.80 -4.50 6.77
C GLY A 26 7.93 -3.66 7.69
N THR A 27 8.55 -3.06 8.69
CA THR A 27 7.94 -2.07 9.57
C THR A 27 8.59 -0.73 9.26
N LEU A 28 7.80 0.34 9.26
CA LEU A 28 8.29 1.72 9.18
C LEU A 28 8.33 2.30 10.61
N PRO A 29 9.46 2.21 11.34
CA PRO A 29 9.50 2.50 12.77
C PRO A 29 9.11 3.94 13.11
N ASP A 30 9.43 4.86 12.20
CA ASP A 30 9.20 6.29 12.38
C ASP A 30 7.71 6.70 12.29
N ILE A 31 6.84 5.83 11.80
CA ILE A 31 5.41 6.12 11.63
C ILE A 31 4.48 5.01 12.15
N CYS A 32 5.03 3.92 12.72
CA CYS A 32 4.25 2.74 13.09
C CYS A 32 3.46 2.86 14.40
N TYR A 33 3.66 3.94 15.18
CA TYR A 33 2.86 4.25 16.36
C TYR A 33 2.71 5.77 16.55
N PRO A 34 1.72 6.25 17.35
CA PRO A 34 1.34 7.66 17.38
C PRO A 34 2.47 8.62 17.78
N GLN A 35 3.32 8.24 18.74
CA GLN A 35 4.39 9.10 19.23
C GLN A 35 5.55 9.18 18.22
N ALA A 36 5.89 8.08 17.54
CA ALA A 36 6.87 8.13 16.44
C ALA A 36 6.34 9.01 15.30
N MET A 37 5.08 8.80 14.89
CA MET A 37 4.45 9.62 13.86
C MET A 37 4.44 11.11 14.23
N ALA A 38 4.15 11.45 15.48
CA ALA A 38 4.20 12.82 15.97
C ALA A 38 5.62 13.40 15.95
N GLY A 39 6.62 12.60 16.30
CA GLY A 39 8.04 12.96 16.20
C GLY A 39 8.47 13.21 14.75
N PHE A 40 8.07 12.32 13.84
CA PHE A 40 8.32 12.45 12.40
C PHE A 40 7.70 13.74 11.83
N LEU A 41 6.42 14.00 12.09
CA LEU A 41 5.77 15.23 11.64
C LEU A 41 6.45 16.48 12.19
N SER A 42 6.82 16.47 13.48
CA SER A 42 7.51 17.58 14.13
C SER A 42 8.88 17.84 13.51
N TYR A 43 9.64 16.78 13.22
CA TYR A 43 10.93 16.86 12.54
C TYR A 43 10.79 17.47 11.13
N GLN A 44 9.69 17.19 10.44
CA GLN A 44 9.36 17.75 9.12
C GLN A 44 8.71 19.15 9.20
N GLY A 45 8.53 19.72 10.40
CA GLY A 45 7.87 21.02 10.58
C GLY A 45 6.37 21.02 10.31
N ILE A 46 5.73 19.86 10.30
CA ILE A 46 4.30 19.67 10.04
C ILE A 46 3.54 19.62 11.36
N ARG A 47 2.45 20.38 11.47
CA ARG A 47 1.61 20.35 12.67
C ARG A 47 0.81 19.05 12.71
N LEU A 48 0.55 18.54 13.92
CA LEU A 48 -0.23 17.31 14.08
C LEU A 48 -1.63 17.40 13.44
N PHE A 49 -2.24 18.60 13.46
CA PHE A 49 -3.54 18.85 12.84
C PHE A 49 -3.50 18.89 11.30
N ASP A 50 -2.33 19.05 10.71
CA ASP A 50 -2.12 19.01 9.25
C ASP A 50 -1.77 17.58 8.76
N TYR A 51 -1.82 16.57 9.65
CA TYR A 51 -1.54 15.17 9.33
C TYR A 51 -2.32 14.65 8.12
N ALA A 52 -3.63 14.93 8.07
CA ALA A 52 -4.48 14.46 6.96
C ALA A 52 -4.05 15.07 5.63
N SER A 53 -3.87 16.40 5.60
CA SER A 53 -3.41 17.15 4.43
C SER A 53 -2.03 16.70 3.95
N TRP A 54 -1.15 16.26 4.87
CA TRP A 54 0.15 15.69 4.52
C TRP A 54 0.03 14.27 3.93
N ALA A 55 -0.83 13.43 4.47
CA ALA A 55 -1.00 12.04 4.03
C ALA A 55 -1.80 11.91 2.72
N GLU A 56 -2.69 12.87 2.45
CA GLU A 56 -3.58 12.88 1.28
C GLU A 56 -2.84 12.76 -0.07
N PRO A 57 -1.80 13.58 -0.37
CA PRO A 57 -1.04 13.46 -1.60
C PRO A 57 -0.38 12.09 -1.78
N LEU A 58 0.18 11.51 -0.71
CA LEU A 58 0.83 10.19 -0.75
C LEU A 58 -0.17 9.08 -1.11
N ARG A 59 -1.37 9.14 -0.51
CA ARG A 59 -2.46 8.23 -0.87
C ARG A 59 -2.86 8.38 -2.33
N ASP A 60 -2.96 9.62 -2.80
CA ASP A 60 -3.41 9.89 -4.17
C ASP A 60 -2.35 9.47 -5.21
N GLU A 61 -1.06 9.61 -4.90
CA GLU A 61 0.04 9.07 -5.70
C GLU A 61 -0.07 7.54 -5.84
N LEU A 62 -0.30 6.82 -4.73
CA LEU A 62 -0.49 5.36 -4.76
C LEU A 62 -1.69 4.95 -5.61
N ARG A 63 -2.80 5.67 -5.51
CA ARG A 63 -4.00 5.44 -6.33
C ARG A 63 -3.71 5.68 -7.81
N GLN A 64 -3.13 6.83 -8.14
CA GLN A 64 -2.81 7.19 -9.53
C GLN A 64 -1.83 6.20 -10.16
N ASN A 65 -0.85 5.71 -9.38
CA ASN A 65 0.07 4.68 -9.86
C ASN A 65 -0.66 3.35 -10.15
N ALA A 66 -1.59 2.92 -9.28
CA ALA A 66 -2.38 1.71 -9.53
C ALA A 66 -3.28 1.85 -10.77
N GLU A 67 -3.91 3.00 -10.95
CA GLU A 67 -4.73 3.32 -12.12
C GLU A 67 -3.89 3.37 -13.41
N ARG A 68 -2.69 3.96 -13.35
CA ARG A 68 -1.74 3.98 -14.47
C ARG A 68 -1.30 2.57 -14.85
N ILE A 69 -0.92 1.72 -13.88
CA ILE A 69 -0.54 0.32 -14.14
C ILE A 69 -1.70 -0.44 -14.79
N ALA A 70 -2.94 -0.21 -14.35
CA ALA A 70 -4.12 -0.81 -14.96
C ALA A 70 -4.30 -0.34 -16.42
N ALA A 71 -4.19 0.96 -16.66
CA ALA A 71 -4.32 1.56 -17.99
C ALA A 71 -3.24 1.07 -18.97
N ASP A 72 -1.98 1.06 -18.53
CA ASP A 72 -0.83 0.58 -19.31
C ASP A 72 -1.00 -0.91 -19.71
N ALA A 73 -1.68 -1.70 -18.87
CA ALA A 73 -2.01 -3.09 -19.14
C ALA A 73 -3.34 -3.30 -19.88
N GLY A 74 -4.10 -2.23 -20.18
CA GLY A 74 -5.42 -2.33 -20.80
C GLY A 74 -6.49 -2.98 -19.90
N LEU A 75 -6.29 -2.97 -18.58
CA LEU A 75 -7.15 -3.62 -17.59
C LEU A 75 -8.07 -2.61 -16.89
N LYS A 76 -9.23 -3.09 -16.43
CA LYS A 76 -10.11 -2.34 -15.52
C LYS A 76 -9.94 -2.85 -14.10
N ILE A 77 -9.74 -1.94 -13.14
CA ILE A 77 -9.69 -2.28 -11.72
C ILE A 77 -11.07 -2.74 -11.27
N GLU A 78 -11.17 -3.97 -10.73
CA GLU A 78 -12.41 -4.54 -10.22
C GLU A 78 -12.56 -4.27 -8.72
N PHE A 79 -13.53 -3.43 -8.35
CA PHE A 79 -13.82 -3.12 -6.94
C PHE A 79 -14.66 -4.22 -6.26
N ILE A 80 -14.09 -4.86 -5.24
CA ILE A 80 -14.72 -5.90 -4.43
C ILE A 80 -15.62 -5.24 -3.38
N ARG A 81 -16.93 -5.28 -3.61
CA ARG A 81 -17.93 -4.68 -2.71
C ARG A 81 -18.12 -5.43 -1.39
N LYS A 82 -18.04 -6.77 -1.42
CA LYS A 82 -18.17 -7.64 -0.25
C LYS A 82 -16.97 -8.56 -0.18
N SER A 83 -16.04 -8.26 0.71
CA SER A 83 -14.86 -9.10 0.95
C SER A 83 -15.25 -10.47 1.52
N ASN A 84 -16.30 -10.53 2.35
CA ASN A 84 -16.81 -11.78 2.91
C ASN A 84 -17.38 -12.68 1.81
N GLY A 85 -16.67 -13.78 1.53
CA GLY A 85 -17.05 -14.80 0.54
C GLY A 85 -16.45 -14.61 -0.85
N PHE A 86 -15.82 -13.47 -1.14
CA PHE A 86 -15.15 -13.26 -2.43
C PHE A 86 -13.74 -13.85 -2.42
N ARG A 87 -13.56 -14.97 -3.11
CA ARG A 87 -12.24 -15.61 -3.26
C ARG A 87 -11.53 -15.05 -4.49
N LYS A 88 -10.61 -14.09 -4.27
CA LYS A 88 -9.76 -13.47 -5.30
C LYS A 88 -9.11 -14.51 -6.22
N GLU A 89 -8.54 -15.57 -5.64
CA GLU A 89 -7.90 -16.67 -6.38
C GLU A 89 -8.86 -17.38 -7.36
N LYS A 90 -10.12 -17.62 -6.94
CA LYS A 90 -11.14 -18.22 -7.82
C LYS A 90 -11.47 -17.29 -8.98
N ARG A 91 -11.56 -15.99 -8.73
CA ARG A 91 -11.82 -14.98 -9.78
C ARG A 91 -10.65 -14.89 -10.76
N ILE A 92 -9.42 -14.89 -10.26
CA ILE A 92 -8.20 -14.92 -11.09
C ILE A 92 -8.15 -16.16 -11.96
N LYS A 93 -8.45 -17.35 -11.42
CA LYS A 93 -8.52 -18.59 -12.21
C LYS A 93 -9.51 -18.51 -13.38
N ALA A 94 -10.66 -17.88 -13.18
CA ALA A 94 -11.63 -17.66 -14.27
C ALA A 94 -11.10 -16.70 -15.35
N ILE A 95 -10.45 -15.61 -14.94
CA ILE A 95 -9.86 -14.63 -15.87
C ILE A 95 -8.71 -15.28 -16.68
N ILE A 96 -7.88 -16.10 -16.03
CA ILE A 96 -6.80 -16.85 -16.68
C ILE A 96 -7.38 -17.85 -17.69
N ALA A 97 -8.49 -18.53 -17.36
CA ALA A 97 -9.13 -19.46 -18.30
C ALA A 97 -9.63 -18.78 -19.58
N GLU A 98 -10.01 -17.50 -19.52
CA GLU A 98 -10.45 -16.72 -20.67
C GLU A 98 -9.28 -16.10 -21.45
N ARG A 99 -8.31 -15.49 -20.75
CA ARG A 99 -7.18 -14.80 -21.42
C ARG A 99 -6.02 -15.72 -21.82
N GLY A 100 -5.88 -16.87 -21.16
CA GLY A 100 -4.74 -17.79 -21.28
C GLY A 100 -3.60 -17.51 -20.29
N ASP A 101 -2.64 -18.43 -20.23
CA ASP A 101 -1.51 -18.45 -19.28
C ASP A 101 -0.30 -17.59 -19.72
N HIS A 102 -0.52 -16.61 -20.60
CA HIS A 102 0.58 -15.77 -21.06
C HIS A 102 1.12 -14.89 -19.92
N PRO A 103 2.44 -14.61 -19.88
CA PRO A 103 3.04 -13.77 -18.85
C PRO A 103 2.44 -12.36 -18.79
N GLY A 104 2.52 -11.73 -17.61
CA GLY A 104 2.11 -10.36 -17.37
C GLY A 104 1.04 -10.21 -16.29
N LEU A 105 0.71 -8.96 -15.98
CA LEU A 105 -0.31 -8.60 -15.00
C LEU A 105 -1.66 -9.24 -15.37
N VAL A 106 -2.25 -9.97 -14.42
CA VAL A 106 -3.47 -10.75 -14.67
C VAL A 106 -4.71 -9.90 -14.54
N HIS A 107 -4.83 -9.20 -13.42
CA HIS A 107 -5.97 -8.37 -13.07
C HIS A 107 -5.61 -7.51 -11.87
N ILE A 108 -6.35 -6.41 -11.65
CA ILE A 108 -6.22 -5.63 -10.41
C ILE A 108 -7.57 -5.62 -9.70
N PHE A 109 -7.59 -6.01 -8.43
CA PHE A 109 -8.73 -5.77 -7.55
C PHE A 109 -8.50 -4.55 -6.67
N SER A 110 -9.58 -3.85 -6.32
CA SER A 110 -9.58 -2.92 -5.21
C SER A 110 -10.60 -3.32 -4.14
N ALA A 111 -10.30 -3.07 -2.87
CA ALA A 111 -11.21 -3.35 -1.76
C ALA A 111 -11.06 -2.29 -0.67
N MET A 112 -12.14 -2.02 0.08
CA MET A 112 -12.04 -1.22 1.31
C MET A 112 -11.63 -2.14 2.46
N GLU A 113 -10.48 -1.88 3.06
CA GLU A 113 -9.94 -2.65 4.18
C GLU A 113 -9.72 -1.78 5.41
N THR A 114 -9.91 -2.39 6.57
CA THR A 114 -9.65 -1.71 7.84
C THR A 114 -8.14 -1.52 7.98
N CYS A 115 -7.72 -0.29 8.22
CA CYS A 115 -6.32 0.09 8.38
C CYS A 115 -6.12 0.87 9.70
N PRO A 116 -5.01 0.64 10.42
CA PRO A 116 -4.63 1.53 11.52
C PRO A 116 -4.36 2.93 10.96
N SER A 117 -4.81 3.95 11.68
CA SER A 117 -4.59 5.35 11.34
C SER A 117 -4.49 6.19 12.61
N TYR A 118 -4.31 7.49 12.45
CA TYR A 118 -4.21 8.45 13.54
C TYR A 118 -5.18 9.61 13.35
N TYR A 119 -5.55 10.25 14.44
CA TYR A 119 -6.20 11.57 14.41
C TYR A 119 -5.55 12.51 15.42
N PRO A 120 -5.47 13.81 15.12
CA PRO A 120 -4.97 14.82 16.04
C PRO A 120 -5.98 15.04 17.18
N TRP A 121 -5.45 15.17 18.40
CA TRP A 121 -6.23 15.43 19.60
C TRP A 121 -5.58 16.54 20.42
N TYR A 122 -6.40 17.45 20.93
CA TYR A 122 -5.99 18.46 21.90
C TYR A 122 -6.61 18.16 23.26
N ASP A 123 -5.75 17.95 24.26
CA ASP A 123 -6.15 17.79 25.65
C ASP A 123 -6.27 19.17 26.31
N LYS A 124 -7.47 19.50 26.79
CA LYS A 124 -7.75 20.80 27.44
C LYS A 124 -7.16 20.90 28.84
N LEU A 125 -7.05 19.78 29.56
CA LEU A 125 -6.54 19.75 30.93
C LEU A 125 -5.02 19.91 30.91
N GLU A 126 -4.35 19.07 30.13
CA GLU A 126 -2.89 19.06 29.98
C GLU A 126 -2.37 20.15 29.03
N LYS A 127 -3.28 20.87 28.34
CA LYS A 127 -2.98 21.88 27.31
C LYS A 127 -1.97 21.38 26.28
N SER A 128 -2.11 20.13 25.85
CA SER A 128 -1.15 19.45 24.98
C SER A 128 -1.83 18.85 23.75
N THR A 129 -1.07 18.74 22.66
CA THR A 129 -1.52 18.10 21.41
C THR A 129 -0.85 16.75 21.23
N SER A 130 -1.60 15.75 20.76
CA SER A 130 -1.07 14.41 20.47
C SER A 130 -1.76 13.79 19.27
N LEU A 131 -1.15 12.77 18.68
CA LEU A 131 -1.85 11.85 17.79
C LEU A 131 -2.45 10.71 18.63
N LYS A 132 -3.69 10.33 18.32
CA LYS A 132 -4.36 9.18 18.93
C LYS A 132 -4.57 8.10 17.87
N PRO A 133 -4.35 6.82 18.19
CA PRO A 133 -4.61 5.73 17.26
C PRO A 133 -6.11 5.61 17.01
N THR A 134 -6.46 5.28 15.78
CA THR A 134 -7.82 4.99 15.36
C THR A 134 -7.83 3.90 14.29
N SER A 135 -9.01 3.36 14.03
CA SER A 135 -9.26 2.42 12.95
C SER A 135 -10.00 3.15 11.84
N SER A 136 -9.43 3.12 10.63
CA SER A 136 -10.01 3.73 9.43
C SER A 136 -10.25 2.66 8.36
N LYS A 137 -10.73 3.09 7.18
CA LYS A 137 -10.82 2.25 6.00
C LYS A 137 -10.01 2.86 4.86
N CYS A 138 -9.13 2.05 4.28
CA CYS A 138 -8.26 2.41 3.17
C CYS A 138 -8.66 1.62 1.93
N ILE A 139 -8.48 2.19 0.73
CA ILE A 139 -8.57 1.42 -0.52
C ILE A 139 -7.26 0.62 -0.64
N HIS A 140 -7.39 -0.69 -0.74
CA HIS A 140 -6.29 -1.62 -0.97
C HIS A 140 -6.34 -2.14 -2.40
N TYR A 141 -5.20 -2.16 -3.08
CA TYR A 141 -5.05 -2.71 -4.43
C TYR A 141 -4.33 -4.06 -4.38
N TYR A 142 -4.88 -5.03 -5.11
CA TYR A 142 -4.31 -6.36 -5.30
C TYR A 142 -3.97 -6.52 -6.77
N PHE A 143 -2.68 -6.64 -7.07
CA PHE A 143 -2.14 -6.86 -8.41
C PHE A 143 -1.98 -8.37 -8.70
#